data_AF-A0A6L7TF24-F1
#
_entry.id   AF-A0A6L7TF24-F1
#
_cell.length_a   1.000
_cell.length_b   1.000
_cell.length_c   1.000
_cell.angle_alpha   90.00
_cell.angle_beta   90.00
_cell.angle_gamma   90.00
#
_symmetry.space_group_name_H-M   'P 1'
#
loop_
_entity.id
_entity.type
_entity.pdbx_description
1 polymer ?
#
loop_
_entity_poly.entity_id
_entity_poly.type
_entity_poly.pdbx_seq_one_letter_code
_entity_poly.pdbx_strand_id
1 'polypeptide(L)'
;MIWLREGKRDTSMVLEPDFEGVVQNEARLQNVWSTRSWAHFGSNIRVNSQALAACFTEDESLGGSGWPNVKFGDRLMETAFVLWSNSTLGLLLTWYFGPRQYAGRVRHGLETYAHVPTLNVRQLGKDQLNAFLNVFEEFKLLNMMPMHLAYRDPVRIRLDKVVLVDCLGLDEGVLEPLDVLRKRWCGEPTVYANRQDGIERDSKEPDCTI
;
A
#
# COMPACT_ATOMS: atom_id res chain seq x y z
N MET A 1 -7.45 -17.73 -4.30
CA MET A 1 -7.96 -16.40 -3.91
C MET A 1 -7.12 -15.88 -2.77
N ILE A 2 -7.05 -14.56 -2.58
CA ILE A 2 -6.52 -13.98 -1.34
C ILE A 2 -7.69 -13.39 -0.53
N TRP A 3 -7.97 -13.99 0.62
CA TRP A 3 -9.17 -13.69 1.40
C TRP A 3 -8.86 -13.09 2.77
N LEU A 4 -7.92 -13.70 3.50
CA LEU A 4 -7.53 -13.25 4.82
C LEU A 4 -6.46 -12.18 4.75
N ARG A 5 -6.38 -11.40 5.83
CA ARG A 5 -5.33 -10.41 6.03
C ARG A 5 -4.74 -10.57 7.41
N GLU A 6 -3.49 -10.97 7.47
CA GLU A 6 -2.77 -11.31 8.69
C GLU A 6 -1.53 -10.45 8.82
N GLY A 7 -1.57 -9.41 9.66
CA GLY A 7 -0.49 -8.41 9.74
C GLY A 7 0.89 -8.96 10.17
N LYS A 8 0.97 -10.16 10.75
CA LYS A 8 2.24 -10.84 11.06
C LYS A 8 2.81 -11.64 9.88
N ARG A 9 1.96 -12.00 8.92
CA ARG A 9 2.29 -12.81 7.75
C ARG A 9 2.47 -11.93 6.51
N ASP A 10 1.68 -10.87 6.41
CA ASP A 10 1.60 -10.00 5.23
C ASP A 10 2.60 -8.84 5.34
N THR A 11 3.88 -9.17 5.40
CA THR A 11 4.99 -8.18 5.49
C THR A 11 5.76 -8.01 4.18
N SER A 12 5.60 -8.91 3.22
CA SER A 12 6.20 -8.85 1.87
C SER A 12 5.15 -8.57 0.80
N MET A 13 5.51 -7.87 -0.28
CA MET A 13 4.52 -7.48 -1.29
C MET A 13 3.86 -8.65 -2.01
N VAL A 14 4.54 -9.79 -2.14
CA VAL A 14 3.95 -11.01 -2.70
C VAL A 14 3.32 -11.84 -1.60
N LEU A 15 2.07 -12.22 -1.83
CA LEU A 15 1.29 -13.10 -0.96
C LEU A 15 0.81 -14.31 -1.75
N GLU A 16 0.78 -15.45 -1.09
CA GLU A 16 0.20 -16.67 -1.65
C GLU A 16 -1.32 -16.65 -1.51
N PRO A 17 -2.06 -17.19 -2.51
CA PRO A 17 -3.47 -17.49 -2.34
C PRO A 17 -3.71 -18.37 -1.09
N ASP A 18 -4.70 -18.02 -0.28
CA ASP A 18 -5.03 -18.69 0.99
C ASP A 18 -6.38 -19.42 0.97
N PHE A 19 -7.12 -19.32 -0.13
CA PHE A 19 -8.43 -19.94 -0.27
C PHE A 19 -8.73 -20.39 -1.70
N GLU A 20 -9.45 -21.51 -1.83
CA GLU A 20 -9.97 -22.04 -3.09
C GLU A 20 -11.48 -21.78 -3.20
N GLY A 21 -11.92 -21.23 -4.33
CA GLY A 21 -13.33 -20.98 -4.58
C GLY A 21 -14.06 -22.25 -5.04
N VAL A 22 -15.25 -22.51 -4.51
CA VAL A 22 -16.14 -23.58 -5.00
C VAL A 22 -17.14 -22.99 -5.99
N VAL A 23 -17.15 -23.53 -7.22
CA VAL A 23 -18.08 -23.09 -8.27
C VAL A 23 -19.46 -23.67 -7.98
N GLN A 24 -20.44 -22.80 -7.75
CA GLN A 24 -21.85 -23.19 -7.61
C GLN A 24 -22.70 -22.76 -8.81
N ASN A 25 -22.24 -21.78 -9.58
CA ASN A 25 -22.98 -21.21 -10.72
C ASN A 25 -22.00 -20.81 -11.83
N GLU A 26 -22.03 -21.56 -12.92
CA GLU A 26 -21.12 -21.39 -14.07
C GLU A 26 -21.28 -20.02 -14.77
N ALA A 27 -22.50 -19.50 -14.85
CA ALA A 27 -22.76 -18.20 -15.47
C ALA A 27 -22.17 -17.05 -14.64
N ARG A 28 -22.21 -17.16 -13.30
CA ARG A 28 -21.56 -16.21 -12.40
C ARG A 28 -20.04 -16.37 -12.39
N LEU A 29 -19.54 -17.58 -12.59
CA LEU A 29 -18.11 -17.86 -12.60
C LEU A 29 -17.38 -16.99 -13.62
N GLN A 30 -17.85 -16.94 -14.87
CA GLN A 30 -17.18 -16.16 -15.92
C GLN A 30 -17.09 -14.66 -15.57
N ASN A 31 -18.17 -14.10 -15.02
CA ASN A 31 -18.19 -12.70 -14.60
C ASN A 31 -17.17 -12.44 -13.49
N VAL A 32 -17.12 -13.30 -12.46
CA VAL A 32 -16.16 -13.14 -11.35
C VAL A 32 -14.73 -13.42 -11.83
N TRP A 33 -14.52 -14.48 -12.60
CA TRP A 33 -13.20 -14.84 -13.12
C TRP A 33 -12.64 -13.77 -14.07
N SER A 34 -13.51 -13.00 -14.73
CA SER A 34 -13.08 -11.86 -15.53
C SER A 34 -12.48 -10.72 -14.71
N THR A 35 -12.71 -10.65 -13.38
CA THR A 35 -12.17 -9.59 -12.51
C THR A 35 -10.83 -9.94 -11.87
N ARG A 36 -10.30 -11.14 -12.11
CA ARG A 36 -8.99 -11.53 -11.57
C ARG A 36 -7.88 -10.57 -12.02
N SER A 37 -6.88 -10.42 -11.16
CA SER A 37 -5.70 -9.58 -11.35
C SER A 37 -4.54 -10.15 -10.53
N TRP A 38 -3.34 -9.64 -10.77
CA TRP A 38 -2.20 -9.91 -9.90
C TRP A 38 -2.19 -8.96 -8.69
N ALA A 39 -2.59 -7.70 -8.88
CA ALA A 39 -2.62 -6.70 -7.82
C ALA A 39 -3.94 -6.69 -7.02
N HIS A 40 -3.81 -6.52 -5.70
CA HIS A 40 -4.93 -6.37 -4.77
C HIS A 40 -4.65 -5.22 -3.80
N PHE A 41 -5.70 -4.50 -3.40
CA PHE A 41 -5.57 -3.31 -2.56
C PHE A 41 -6.38 -3.44 -1.28
N GLY A 42 -5.83 -3.01 -0.15
CA GLY A 42 -6.41 -3.20 1.17
C GLY A 42 -7.61 -2.27 1.42
N SER A 43 -8.80 -2.82 1.63
CA SER A 43 -10.05 -2.06 1.88
C SER A 43 -10.31 -1.73 3.33
N ASN A 44 -9.67 -2.46 4.23
CA ASN A 44 -9.78 -2.28 5.66
C ASN A 44 -8.38 -2.39 6.29
N ILE A 45 -7.62 -1.30 6.16
CA ILE A 45 -6.22 -1.21 6.59
C ILE A 45 -6.16 -0.85 8.07
N ARG A 46 -5.41 -1.63 8.83
CA ARG A 46 -4.98 -1.34 10.19
C ARG A 46 -3.55 -0.78 10.17
N VAL A 47 -3.43 0.53 9.96
CA VAL A 47 -2.14 1.24 9.80
C VAL A 47 -1.17 0.99 10.98
N ASN A 48 -1.72 0.77 12.17
CA ASN A 48 -0.95 0.47 13.39
C ASN A 48 -0.43 -0.98 13.50
N SER A 49 -0.69 -1.86 12.52
CA SER A 49 -0.31 -3.28 12.62
C SER A 49 -0.02 -3.97 11.30
N GLN A 50 -0.52 -3.46 10.17
CA GLN A 50 -0.30 -4.03 8.85
C GLN A 50 0.82 -3.28 8.15
N ALA A 51 1.63 -4.00 7.38
CA ALA A 51 2.74 -3.43 6.64
C ALA A 51 2.31 -2.88 5.28
N LEU A 52 1.38 -3.55 4.59
CA LEU A 52 1.11 -3.33 3.15
C LEU A 52 -0.25 -2.68 2.91
N ALA A 53 -0.32 -1.73 1.98
CA ALA A 53 -1.59 -1.20 1.46
C ALA A 53 -2.01 -1.95 0.19
N ALA A 54 -1.06 -2.40 -0.63
CA ALA A 54 -1.31 -3.27 -1.77
C ALA A 54 -0.48 -4.56 -1.66
N CYS A 55 -0.96 -5.65 -2.22
CA CYS A 55 -0.21 -6.88 -2.40
C CYS A 55 -0.33 -7.40 -3.82
N PHE A 56 0.50 -8.38 -4.14
CA PHE A 56 0.61 -9.01 -5.44
C PHE A 56 0.55 -10.53 -5.30
N THR A 57 -0.07 -11.23 -6.24
CA THR A 57 -0.02 -12.69 -6.34
C THR A 57 0.75 -13.09 -7.60
N GLU A 58 1.54 -14.18 -7.57
CA GLU A 58 2.36 -14.56 -8.73
C GLU A 58 1.53 -14.88 -9.98
N ASP A 59 0.39 -15.51 -9.74
CA ASP A 59 -0.66 -15.78 -10.72
C ASP A 59 -1.84 -14.82 -10.56
N GLU A 60 -2.61 -14.64 -11.64
CA GLU A 60 -3.88 -13.91 -11.55
C GLU A 60 -4.80 -14.63 -10.55
N SER A 61 -5.31 -13.89 -9.57
CA SER A 61 -6.17 -14.45 -8.54
C SER A 61 -7.35 -13.54 -8.25
N LEU A 62 -8.35 -14.09 -7.55
CA LEU A 62 -9.49 -13.32 -7.05
C LEU A 62 -9.18 -12.80 -5.65
N GLY A 63 -9.47 -11.52 -5.46
CA GLY A 63 -9.36 -10.80 -4.21
C GLY A 63 -10.67 -10.86 -3.41
N GLY A 64 -10.54 -11.08 -2.11
CA GLY A 64 -11.65 -11.07 -1.16
C GLY A 64 -12.03 -9.66 -0.70
N SER A 65 -12.97 -9.57 0.24
CA SER A 65 -13.44 -8.27 0.76
C SER A 65 -12.32 -7.44 1.40
N GLY A 66 -11.29 -8.06 1.97
CA GLY A 66 -10.13 -7.37 2.58
C GLY A 66 -9.04 -6.95 1.58
N TRP A 67 -9.02 -7.60 0.42
CA TRP A 67 -8.03 -7.42 -0.66
C TRP A 67 -8.75 -7.40 -2.02
N PRO A 68 -9.63 -6.44 -2.31
CA PRO A 68 -10.24 -6.33 -3.63
C PRO A 68 -9.20 -6.25 -4.75
N ASN A 69 -9.53 -6.88 -5.88
CA ASN A 69 -8.74 -6.82 -7.11
C ASN A 69 -8.58 -5.38 -7.61
N VAL A 70 -7.37 -5.04 -8.07
CA VAL A 70 -7.12 -3.86 -8.88
C VAL A 70 -6.61 -4.34 -10.24
N LYS A 71 -7.44 -4.17 -11.27
CA LYS A 71 -7.17 -4.71 -12.60
C LYS A 71 -6.78 -3.61 -13.59
N PHE A 72 -5.56 -3.69 -14.10
CA PHE A 72 -5.13 -2.87 -15.24
C PHE A 72 -5.10 -3.64 -16.55
N GLY A 73 -5.02 -4.98 -16.48
CA GLY A 73 -4.90 -5.86 -17.65
C GLY A 73 -3.46 -5.97 -18.18
N ASP A 74 -2.50 -5.41 -17.45
CA ASP A 74 -1.07 -5.46 -17.75
C ASP A 74 -0.31 -5.66 -16.42
N ARG A 75 0.48 -6.73 -16.36
CA ARG A 75 1.28 -7.09 -15.20
C ARG A 75 2.26 -5.98 -14.81
N LEU A 76 2.83 -5.26 -15.78
CA LEU A 76 3.77 -4.15 -15.52
C LEU A 76 3.09 -2.97 -14.83
N MET A 77 1.85 -2.66 -15.23
CA MET A 77 1.07 -1.60 -14.58
C MET A 77 0.67 -2.00 -13.16
N GLU A 78 0.35 -3.28 -12.96
CA GLU A 78 -0.02 -3.82 -11.64
C GLU A 78 1.18 -3.85 -10.67
N THR A 79 2.39 -4.18 -11.12
CA THR A 79 3.60 -4.07 -10.28
C THR A 79 3.89 -2.61 -9.91
N ALA A 80 3.80 -1.69 -10.88
CA ALA A 80 3.98 -0.25 -10.62
C ALA A 80 2.96 0.28 -9.60
N PHE A 81 1.69 -0.15 -9.71
CA PHE A 81 0.64 0.19 -8.75
C PHE A 81 0.95 -0.33 -7.35
N VAL A 82 1.41 -1.59 -7.21
CA VAL A 82 1.73 -2.17 -5.90
C VAL A 82 2.92 -1.45 -5.25
N LEU A 83 3.98 -1.15 -6.00
CA LEU A 83 5.12 -0.38 -5.50
C LEU A 83 4.72 1.02 -5.05
N TRP A 84 3.98 1.75 -5.89
CA TRP A 84 3.47 3.07 -5.55
C TRP A 84 2.62 3.03 -4.28
N SER A 85 1.67 2.10 -4.20
CA SER A 85 0.74 1.99 -3.08
C SER A 85 1.42 1.70 -1.75
N ASN A 86 2.57 1.01 -1.77
CA ASN A 86 3.36 0.70 -0.58
C ASN A 86 4.49 1.71 -0.29
N SER A 87 4.72 2.70 -1.17
CA SER A 87 5.57 3.86 -0.90
C SER A 87 4.93 4.76 0.18
N THR A 88 5.72 5.61 0.82
CA THR A 88 5.23 6.56 1.83
C THR A 88 4.14 7.47 1.28
N LEU A 89 4.29 7.97 0.04
CA LEU A 89 3.25 8.80 -0.57
C LEU A 89 1.97 8.01 -0.83
N GLY A 90 2.09 6.77 -1.33
CA GLY A 90 0.93 5.90 -1.54
C GLY A 90 0.19 5.61 -0.23
N LEU A 91 0.92 5.28 0.83
CA LEU A 91 0.36 5.03 2.17
C LEU A 91 -0.30 6.29 2.75
N LEU A 92 0.35 7.45 2.63
CA LEU A 92 -0.18 8.71 3.12
C LEU A 92 -1.45 9.10 2.39
N LEU A 93 -1.50 8.99 1.06
CA LEU A 93 -2.71 9.25 0.28
C LEU A 93 -3.85 8.30 0.68
N THR A 94 -3.52 7.01 0.83
CA THR A 94 -4.48 6.01 1.30
C THR A 94 -5.06 6.38 2.67
N TRP A 95 -4.23 6.85 3.60
CA TRP A 95 -4.67 7.27 4.93
C TRP A 95 -5.41 8.61 4.93
N TYR A 96 -4.95 9.58 4.14
CA TYR A 96 -5.46 10.95 4.13
C TYR A 96 -6.88 11.02 3.54
N PHE A 97 -7.10 10.30 2.43
CA PHE A 97 -8.40 10.23 1.75
C PHE A 97 -9.34 9.16 2.34
N GLY A 98 -8.83 8.37 3.27
CA GLY A 98 -9.61 7.32 3.93
C GLY A 98 -10.42 7.83 5.12
N PRO A 99 -11.63 7.29 5.36
CA PRO A 99 -12.38 7.51 6.58
C PRO A 99 -11.56 7.08 7.82
N ARG A 100 -11.41 7.99 8.78
CA ARG A 100 -10.66 7.81 10.04
C ARG A 100 -11.58 7.61 11.26
N GLN A 101 -12.66 6.85 11.09
CA GLN A 101 -13.67 6.66 12.16
C GLN A 101 -13.10 5.96 13.40
N TYR A 102 -12.06 5.14 13.24
CA TYR A 102 -11.39 4.44 14.34
C TYR A 102 -9.88 4.67 14.24
N ALA A 103 -9.25 5.02 15.36
CA ALA A 103 -7.80 5.21 15.40
C ALA A 103 -7.06 3.95 14.91
N GLY A 104 -6.07 4.15 14.07
CA GLY A 104 -5.25 3.09 13.48
C GLY A 104 -5.96 2.29 12.40
N ARG A 105 -7.17 2.68 11.98
CA ARG A 105 -7.92 2.04 10.90
C ARG A 105 -8.32 3.01 9.80
N VAL A 106 -8.19 2.52 8.58
CA VAL A 106 -8.63 3.18 7.37
C VAL A 106 -9.49 2.20 6.60
N ARG A 107 -10.77 2.55 6.38
CA ARG A 107 -11.70 1.72 5.63
C ARG A 107 -12.18 2.46 4.39
N HIS A 108 -11.79 1.95 3.23
CA HIS A 108 -12.27 2.46 1.95
C HIS A 108 -13.46 1.63 1.48
N GLY A 109 -14.58 2.30 1.23
CA GLY A 109 -15.64 1.72 0.41
C GLY A 109 -15.27 1.74 -1.06
N LEU A 110 -15.97 0.95 -1.89
CA LEU A 110 -15.79 0.98 -3.34
C LEU A 110 -15.92 2.39 -3.93
N GLU A 111 -16.86 3.19 -3.41
CA GLU A 111 -17.06 4.58 -3.83
C GLU A 111 -15.90 5.49 -3.42
N THR A 112 -15.36 5.33 -2.21
CA THR A 112 -14.23 6.13 -1.74
C THR A 112 -12.99 5.87 -2.58
N TYR A 113 -12.77 4.62 -3.01
CA TYR A 113 -11.62 4.24 -3.82
C TYR A 113 -11.55 4.94 -5.17
N ALA A 114 -12.70 5.20 -5.79
CA ALA A 114 -12.74 5.93 -7.07
C ALA A 114 -12.18 7.35 -6.95
N HIS A 115 -12.03 7.86 -5.72
CA HIS A 115 -11.59 9.22 -5.44
C HIS A 115 -10.23 9.31 -4.71
N VAL A 116 -9.60 8.18 -4.36
CA VAL A 116 -8.26 8.21 -3.75
C VAL A 116 -7.24 8.54 -4.85
N PRO A 117 -6.51 9.67 -4.76
CA PRO A 117 -5.47 9.97 -5.73
C PRO A 117 -4.39 8.89 -5.70
N THR A 118 -3.99 8.45 -6.88
CA THR A 118 -2.95 7.43 -7.05
C THR A 118 -2.12 7.72 -8.30
N LEU A 119 -0.99 7.04 -8.44
CA LEU A 119 -0.17 7.12 -9.63
C LEU A 119 -0.97 6.61 -10.84
N ASN A 120 -1.06 7.44 -11.88
CA ASN A 120 -1.69 7.03 -13.12
C ASN A 120 -0.74 6.14 -13.93
N VAL A 121 -0.72 4.85 -13.59
CA VAL A 121 0.16 3.85 -14.24
C VAL A 121 -0.08 3.71 -15.76
N ARG A 122 -1.24 4.15 -16.26
CA ARG A 122 -1.57 4.13 -17.70
C ARG A 122 -0.83 5.22 -18.49
N GLN A 123 -0.29 6.23 -17.81
CA GLN A 123 0.49 7.31 -18.43
C GLN A 123 2.00 7.08 -18.34
N LEU A 124 2.45 6.00 -17.70
CA LEU A 124 3.86 5.67 -17.60
C LEU A 124 4.39 5.17 -18.96
N GLY A 125 5.58 5.64 -19.32
CA GLY A 125 6.29 5.13 -20.49
C GLY A 125 6.75 3.69 -20.28
N LYS A 126 7.04 2.98 -21.37
CA LYS A 126 7.52 1.59 -21.33
C LYS A 126 8.80 1.43 -20.50
N ASP A 127 9.72 2.38 -20.59
CA ASP A 127 10.97 2.34 -19.83
C ASP A 127 10.74 2.50 -18.33
N GLN A 128 9.80 3.37 -17.94
CA GLN A 128 9.40 3.52 -16.53
C GLN A 128 8.73 2.24 -16.01
N LEU A 129 7.81 1.66 -16.78
CA LEU A 129 7.15 0.40 -16.42
C LEU A 129 8.16 -0.75 -16.25
N ASN A 130 9.20 -0.82 -17.09
CA ASN A 130 10.29 -1.78 -16.92
C ASN A 130 11.14 -1.48 -15.68
N ALA A 131 11.42 -0.21 -15.37
CA ALA A 131 12.09 0.17 -14.13
C ALA A 131 11.30 -0.27 -12.90
N PHE A 132 9.98 -0.03 -12.89
CA PHE A 132 9.08 -0.52 -11.84
C PHE A 132 9.11 -2.06 -11.73
N LEU A 133 9.13 -2.80 -12.83
CA LEU A 133 9.24 -4.26 -12.78
C LEU A 133 10.55 -4.70 -12.12
N ASN A 134 11.68 -4.11 -12.50
CA ASN A 134 12.98 -4.46 -11.93
C ASN A 134 13.02 -4.18 -10.41
N VAL A 135 12.50 -3.03 -9.99
CA VAL A 135 12.36 -2.70 -8.57
C VAL A 135 11.41 -3.69 -7.88
N PHE A 136 10.31 -4.08 -8.53
CA PHE A 136 9.36 -5.03 -7.94
C PHE A 136 10.03 -6.37 -7.68
N GLU A 137 10.76 -6.91 -8.65
CA GLU A 137 11.50 -8.17 -8.51
C GLU A 137 12.51 -8.14 -7.36
N GLU A 138 13.16 -6.99 -7.14
CA GLU A 138 14.07 -6.79 -6.01
C GLU A 138 13.34 -6.73 -4.66
N PHE A 139 12.20 -6.03 -4.59
CA PHE A 139 11.52 -5.73 -3.32
C PHE A 139 10.47 -6.76 -2.91
N LYS A 140 9.98 -7.60 -3.83
CA LYS A 140 8.76 -8.40 -3.63
C LYS A 140 8.79 -9.34 -2.42
N LEU A 141 9.97 -9.80 -2.02
CA LEU A 141 10.17 -10.69 -0.86
C LEU A 141 10.74 -9.98 0.38
N LEU A 142 11.01 -8.68 0.31
CA LEU A 142 11.54 -7.94 1.46
C LEU A 142 10.43 -7.66 2.47
N ASN A 143 10.72 -7.96 3.73
CA ASN A 143 9.81 -7.71 4.83
C ASN A 143 9.81 -6.23 5.20
N MET A 144 8.63 -5.63 5.21
CA MET A 144 8.40 -4.26 5.63
C MET A 144 7.81 -4.22 7.04
N MET A 145 8.09 -3.13 7.75
CA MET A 145 7.51 -2.89 9.05
C MET A 145 6.03 -2.46 8.91
N PRO A 146 5.24 -2.60 9.98
CA PRO A 146 3.92 -1.97 10.04
C PRO A 146 3.95 -0.49 9.64
N MET A 147 2.92 -0.01 8.95
CA MET A 147 2.89 1.34 8.34
C MET A 147 3.19 2.48 9.33
N HIS A 148 2.67 2.41 10.56
CA HIS A 148 2.98 3.41 11.60
C HIS A 148 4.47 3.49 12.00
N LEU A 149 5.30 2.54 11.55
CA LEU A 149 6.75 2.53 11.76
C LEU A 149 7.52 2.88 10.48
N ALA A 150 6.85 3.36 9.43
CA ALA A 150 7.48 3.67 8.15
C ALA A 150 8.66 4.64 8.29
N TYR A 151 8.62 5.56 9.25
CA TYR A 151 9.70 6.52 9.52
C TYR A 151 11.06 5.88 9.85
N ARG A 152 11.07 4.62 10.30
CA ARG A 152 12.29 3.85 10.60
C ARG A 152 12.40 2.54 9.82
N ASP A 153 11.51 2.33 8.85
CA ASP A 153 11.52 1.14 8.00
C ASP A 153 12.57 1.32 6.89
N PRO A 154 13.71 0.62 6.94
CA PRO A 154 14.77 0.80 5.96
C PRO A 154 14.33 0.35 4.55
N VAL A 155 13.45 -0.65 4.45
CA VAL A 155 12.94 -1.14 3.17
C VAL A 155 12.03 -0.08 2.56
N ARG A 156 11.19 0.57 3.36
CA ARG A 156 10.28 1.61 2.86
C ARG A 156 10.99 2.90 2.48
N ILE A 157 11.99 3.31 3.26
CA ILE A 157 12.85 4.46 2.93
C ILE A 157 13.55 4.21 1.59
N ARG A 158 14.09 3.00 1.38
CA ARG A 158 14.71 2.61 0.12
C ARG A 158 13.69 2.57 -1.02
N LEU A 159 12.50 2.03 -0.78
CA LEU A 159 11.40 1.98 -1.74
C LEU A 159 11.04 3.38 -2.25
N ASP A 160 10.94 4.36 -1.35
CA ASP A 160 10.62 5.74 -1.72
C ASP A 160 11.65 6.33 -2.67
N LYS A 161 12.94 6.09 -2.41
CA LYS A 161 14.01 6.54 -3.30
C LYS A 161 13.87 5.93 -4.69
N VAL A 162 13.79 4.60 -4.78
CA VAL A 162 13.77 3.93 -6.10
C VAL A 162 12.48 4.21 -6.88
N VAL A 163 11.34 4.34 -6.21
CA VAL A 163 10.06 4.65 -6.87
C VAL A 163 10.03 6.10 -7.33
N LEU A 164 10.39 7.06 -6.48
CA LEU A 164 10.22 8.48 -6.79
C LEU A 164 11.33 9.01 -7.69
N VAL A 165 12.59 8.62 -7.41
CA VAL A 165 13.75 9.12 -8.15
C VAL A 165 14.00 8.23 -9.37
N ASP A 166 14.24 6.93 -9.16
CA ASP A 166 14.72 6.08 -10.25
C ASP A 166 13.62 5.73 -11.26
N CYS A 167 12.37 5.48 -10.81
CA CYS A 167 11.27 5.11 -11.70
C CYS A 167 10.50 6.31 -12.26
N LEU A 168 10.26 7.33 -11.42
CA LEU A 168 9.46 8.51 -11.81
C LEU A 168 10.31 9.71 -12.25
N GLY A 169 11.63 9.68 -12.03
CA GLY A 169 12.54 10.76 -12.45
C GLY A 169 12.38 12.05 -11.66
N LEU A 170 11.87 11.98 -10.42
CA LEU A 170 11.83 13.14 -9.54
C LEU A 170 13.23 13.49 -9.03
N ASP A 171 13.43 14.76 -8.72
CA ASP A 171 14.69 15.24 -8.12
C ASP A 171 14.91 14.60 -6.73
N GLU A 172 16.15 14.23 -6.42
CA GLU A 172 16.50 13.58 -5.15
C GLU A 172 16.21 14.49 -3.93
N GLY A 173 16.16 15.81 -4.13
CA GLY A 173 15.74 16.78 -3.12
C GLY A 173 14.32 16.57 -2.59
N VAL A 174 13.47 15.77 -3.24
CA VAL A 174 12.15 15.38 -2.72
C VAL A 174 12.23 14.47 -1.50
N LEU A 175 13.35 13.76 -1.30
CA LEU A 175 13.46 12.73 -0.26
C LEU A 175 13.56 13.31 1.16
N GLU A 176 14.21 14.47 1.33
CA GLU A 176 14.30 15.16 2.62
C GLU A 176 12.93 15.62 3.15
N PRO A 177 12.11 16.40 2.41
CA PRO A 177 10.78 16.77 2.89
C PRO A 177 9.86 15.55 3.04
N LEU A 178 10.03 14.51 2.22
CA LEU A 178 9.29 13.26 2.39
C LEU A 178 9.63 12.56 3.70
N ASP A 179 10.89 12.58 4.14
CA ASP A 179 11.28 12.03 5.44
C ASP A 179 10.63 12.76 6.61
N VAL A 180 10.60 14.09 6.55
CA VAL A 180 9.88 14.92 7.54
C VAL A 180 8.39 14.57 7.55
N LEU A 181 7.77 14.45 6.37
CA LEU A 181 6.36 14.09 6.25
C LEU A 181 6.08 12.68 6.79
N ARG A 182 6.95 11.71 6.49
CA ARG A 182 6.86 10.32 6.98
C ARG A 182 6.89 10.26 8.50
N LYS A 183 7.82 10.99 9.12
CA LYS A 183 7.95 11.10 10.59
C LYS A 183 6.70 11.70 11.21
N ARG A 184 6.22 12.82 10.68
CA ARG A 184 5.00 13.49 11.16
C ARG A 184 3.77 12.60 11.03
N TRP A 185 3.59 11.97 9.87
CA TRP A 185 2.48 11.05 9.62
C TRP A 185 2.50 9.85 10.58
N CYS A 186 3.66 9.22 10.80
CA CYS A 186 3.79 8.14 11.79
C CYS A 186 3.47 8.62 13.22
N GLY A 187 3.75 9.90 13.49
CA GLY A 187 3.45 10.61 14.73
C GLY A 187 1.97 10.94 14.96
N GLU A 188 1.09 10.74 13.97
CA GLU A 188 -0.33 11.10 14.08
C GLU A 188 -1.10 10.14 15.02
N PRO A 189 -1.90 10.63 15.99
CA PRO A 189 -2.69 9.78 16.88
C PRO A 189 -3.61 8.79 16.17
N THR A 190 -4.12 9.19 15.01
CA THR A 190 -4.96 8.33 14.16
C THR A 190 -4.19 7.23 13.43
N VAL A 191 -2.85 7.28 13.43
CA VAL A 191 -1.95 6.30 12.80
C VAL A 191 -1.40 5.33 13.83
N TYR A 192 -0.78 5.81 14.92
CA TYR A 192 -0.21 4.92 15.94
C TYR A 192 -1.24 4.38 16.94
N ALA A 193 -2.41 5.02 17.06
CA ALA A 193 -3.56 4.52 17.83
C ALA A 193 -3.22 4.07 19.26
N ASN A 194 -2.53 4.92 20.01
CA ASN A 194 -2.05 4.69 21.38
C ASN A 194 -0.96 3.62 21.55
N ARG A 195 -0.38 3.10 20.46
CA ARG A 195 0.83 2.28 20.59
C ARG A 195 2.03 3.15 20.99
N GLN A 196 2.78 2.67 21.99
CA GLN A 196 3.94 3.36 22.57
C GLN A 196 5.28 2.94 21.94
N ASP A 197 5.26 2.08 20.93
CA ASP A 197 6.43 1.38 20.40
C ASP A 197 7.29 2.20 19.40
N GLY A 198 7.11 3.52 19.28
CA GLY A 198 7.92 4.28 18.32
C GLY A 198 7.96 5.81 18.38
N ILE A 199 7.18 6.50 19.20
CA ILE A 199 7.25 7.96 19.26
C ILE A 199 7.82 8.35 20.62
N GLU A 200 9.12 8.66 20.67
CA GLU A 200 9.63 9.53 21.72
C GLU A 200 8.83 10.83 21.62
N ARG A 201 7.94 11.07 22.59
CA ARG A 201 7.24 12.33 22.67
C ARG A 201 8.30 13.38 22.96
N ASP A 202 8.59 14.22 21.98
CA ASP A 202 9.36 15.43 22.24
C ASP A 202 8.55 16.23 23.26
N SER A 203 9.02 16.26 24.51
CA SER A 203 8.26 16.69 25.69
C SER A 203 8.12 18.21 25.79
N LYS A 204 8.10 18.91 24.65
CA LYS A 204 8.00 20.37 24.56
C LYS A 204 7.26 20.81 23.30
N GLU A 205 5.94 20.59 23.25
CA GLU A 205 5.11 21.48 22.45
C GLU A 205 4.92 22.79 23.26
N PRO A 206 5.25 23.97 22.71
CA PRO A 206 4.94 25.23 23.36
C PRO A 206 3.42 25.43 23.37
N ASP A 207 2.92 25.82 24.54
CA ASP A 207 1.52 26.13 24.81
C ASP A 207 1.01 27.21 23.85
N CYS A 208 0.35 26.78 22.77
CA CYS A 208 -0.35 27.66 21.84
C CYS A 208 -1.76 27.91 22.36
N THR A 209 -1.86 28.63 23.47
CA THR A 209 -3.06 29.39 23.81
C THR A 209 -3.16 30.60 22.89
N ILE A 210 -4.21 30.63 22.06
CA ILE A 210 -4.69 31.83 21.36
C ILE A 210 -5.48 32.69 22.35
#